data_AF-A0A9C9TR40-F1
#
_entry.id   AF-A0A9C9TR40-F1
#
_cell.length_a   1.000
_cell.length_b   1.000
_cell.length_c   1.000
_cell.angle_alpha   90.00
_cell.angle_beta   90.00
_cell.angle_gamma   90.00
#
_symmetry.space_group_name_H-M   'P 1'
#
loop_
_entity.id
_entity.type
_entity.pdbx_description
1 polymer ?
#
loop_
_entity_poly.entity_id
_entity_poly.type
_entity_poly.pdbx_seq_one_letter_code
_entity_poly.pdbx_strand_id
1 'polypeptide(L)'
;IDTTQIYRTSRLVSELTGFPVQPNKAIIGANAFRHQSGIHQDGVLKKSSTYEIIDPQSVGIPSSVLVLSKMSGRHAFRERLSELGYTLSEDDLNRAFQGFKELADKKKEVTDRDIESLIAEELRTVTEMYHLDHVEVSCGDHSIPTATVRLIGPGGQSLADAALGTGPVDAVYKAINRIVGIPNKLTEFTVKSITEGIDAIGEVLIRIESDGVTYTGRGAATDIIVASAKAYMNALNRLLTVKGATKNVKGKN
;
A
#
# COMPACT_ATOMS: atom_id res chain seq x y z
N ILE A 1 18.56 24.11 -21.65
CA ILE A 1 18.70 23.31 -20.41
C ILE A 1 17.41 22.52 -20.28
N ASP A 2 17.50 21.20 -20.14
CA ASP A 2 16.31 20.37 -19.85
C ASP A 2 16.02 20.45 -18.34
N THR A 3 14.96 21.17 -17.97
CA THR A 3 14.63 21.41 -16.56
C THR A 3 14.13 20.13 -15.87
N THR A 4 13.60 19.17 -16.61
CA THR A 4 13.08 17.91 -16.05
C THR A 4 14.18 17.01 -15.48
N GLN A 5 15.45 17.27 -15.82
CA GLN A 5 16.60 16.52 -15.29
C GLN A 5 17.19 17.14 -14.02
N ILE A 6 16.76 18.34 -13.61
CA ILE A 6 17.38 19.11 -12.52
C ILE A 6 17.45 18.30 -11.22
N TYR A 7 16.34 17.67 -10.80
CA TYR A 7 16.29 16.88 -9.58
C TYR A 7 17.23 15.66 -9.63
N ARG A 8 17.20 14.90 -10.72
CA ARG A 8 18.05 13.72 -10.92
C ARG A 8 19.53 14.10 -10.96
N THR A 9 19.88 15.15 -11.70
CA THR A 9 21.26 15.64 -11.77
C THR A 9 21.75 16.11 -10.40
N SER A 10 20.92 16.83 -9.63
CA SER A 10 21.31 17.25 -8.27
C SER A 10 21.58 16.07 -7.34
N ARG A 11 20.78 14.98 -7.44
CA ARG A 11 21.01 13.75 -6.67
C ARG A 11 22.30 13.05 -7.08
N LEU A 12 22.54 12.94 -8.38
CA LEU A 12 23.77 12.35 -8.93
C LEU A 12 25.02 13.10 -8.47
N VAL A 13 25.00 14.44 -8.50
CA VAL A 13 26.12 15.26 -8.00
C VAL A 13 26.32 15.04 -6.50
N SER A 14 25.25 15.01 -5.71
CA SER A 14 25.32 14.75 -4.26
C SER A 14 25.96 13.38 -3.96
N GLU A 15 25.59 12.35 -4.71
CA GLU A 15 26.13 11.00 -4.61
C GLU A 15 27.61 10.93 -5.00
N LEU A 16 27.99 11.50 -6.14
CA LEU A 16 29.36 11.47 -6.65
C LEU A 16 30.34 12.30 -5.81
N THR A 17 29.86 13.36 -5.16
CA THR A 17 30.71 14.29 -4.39
C THR A 17 30.69 14.02 -2.89
N GLY A 18 29.72 13.24 -2.40
CA GLY A 18 29.51 13.01 -0.97
C GLY A 18 28.94 14.21 -0.20
N PHE A 19 28.65 15.33 -0.87
CA PHE A 19 28.02 16.49 -0.23
C PHE A 19 26.50 16.38 -0.30
N PRO A 20 25.78 16.30 0.84
CA PRO A 20 24.33 16.17 0.84
C PRO A 20 23.65 17.46 0.39
N VAL A 21 22.56 17.32 -0.36
CA VAL A 21 21.65 18.44 -0.67
C VAL A 21 20.99 18.93 0.62
N GLN A 22 21.07 20.24 0.89
CA GLN A 22 20.38 20.83 2.03
C GLN A 22 18.86 20.69 1.88
N PRO A 23 18.11 20.30 2.92
CA PRO A 23 16.66 20.10 2.84
C PRO A 23 15.88 21.32 2.33
N ASN A 24 16.33 22.52 2.67
CA ASN A 24 15.74 23.81 2.29
C ASN A 24 16.33 24.42 1.01
N LYS A 25 17.17 23.68 0.27
CA LYS A 25 17.72 24.16 -1.00
C LYS A 25 16.59 24.38 -2.00
N ALA A 26 16.55 25.56 -2.61
CA ALA A 26 15.54 25.90 -3.60
C ALA A 26 15.47 24.84 -4.73
N ILE A 27 14.25 24.53 -5.16
CA ILE A 27 13.91 23.59 -6.24
C ILE A 27 14.22 22.11 -5.94
N ILE A 28 15.37 21.77 -5.37
CA ILE A 28 15.83 20.38 -5.26
C ILE A 28 15.96 19.86 -3.83
N GLY A 29 15.76 20.70 -2.83
CA GLY A 29 15.75 20.31 -1.42
C GLY A 29 14.56 19.45 -1.07
N ALA A 30 14.73 18.52 -0.13
CA ALA A 30 13.66 17.62 0.32
C ALA A 30 12.41 18.34 0.86
N ASN A 31 12.53 19.61 1.27
CA ASN A 31 11.43 20.43 1.75
C ASN A 31 10.84 21.39 0.69
N ALA A 32 11.37 21.41 -0.54
CA ALA A 32 10.98 22.39 -1.56
C ALA A 32 9.51 22.28 -1.99
N PHE A 33 8.95 21.06 -1.97
CA PHE A 33 7.56 20.74 -2.33
C PHE A 33 6.86 19.95 -1.22
N ARG A 34 7.25 20.20 0.04
CA ARG A 34 6.76 19.50 1.23
C ARG A 34 5.77 20.40 1.98
N HIS A 35 4.53 19.95 2.16
CA HIS A 35 3.45 20.74 2.77
C HIS A 35 2.94 20.11 4.06
N GLN A 36 3.15 20.79 5.19
CA GLN A 36 2.80 20.29 6.53
C GLN A 36 1.63 21.02 7.19
N SER A 37 1.45 22.31 6.89
CA SER A 37 0.38 23.13 7.48
C SER A 37 -0.97 22.76 6.87
N GLY A 38 -2.00 22.56 7.70
CA GLY A 38 -3.34 22.16 7.25
C GLY A 38 -3.96 23.12 6.23
N ILE A 39 -3.70 24.43 6.35
CA ILE A 39 -4.16 25.42 5.36
C ILE A 39 -3.38 25.35 4.04
N HIS A 40 -2.10 24.98 4.08
CA HIS A 40 -1.30 24.81 2.87
C HIS A 40 -1.70 23.52 2.14
N GLN A 41 -1.97 22.45 2.90
CA GLN A 41 -2.51 21.20 2.37
C GLN A 41 -3.83 21.46 1.64
N ASP A 42 -4.82 22.06 2.32
CA ASP A 42 -6.12 22.37 1.70
C ASP A 42 -5.99 23.23 0.43
N GLY A 43 -5.09 24.22 0.43
CA GLY A 43 -4.85 25.06 -0.74
C GLY A 43 -4.20 24.30 -1.90
N VAL A 44 -3.20 23.46 -1.64
CA VAL A 44 -2.54 22.65 -2.69
C VAL A 44 -3.53 21.65 -3.30
N LEU A 45 -4.37 21.02 -2.48
CA LEU A 45 -5.38 20.06 -2.93
C LEU A 45 -6.46 20.69 -3.81
N LYS A 46 -6.88 21.92 -3.49
CA LYS A 46 -7.85 22.66 -4.32
C LYS A 46 -7.22 23.23 -5.58
N LYS A 47 -6.01 23.78 -5.46
CA LYS A 47 -5.24 24.39 -6.55
C LYS A 47 -3.77 24.48 -6.18
N SER A 48 -2.97 23.57 -6.71
CA SER A 48 -1.52 23.46 -6.45
C SER A 48 -0.78 24.81 -6.57
N SER A 49 -1.10 25.60 -7.60
CA SER A 49 -0.47 26.91 -7.87
C SER A 49 -0.65 27.95 -6.75
N THR A 50 -1.48 27.68 -5.74
CA THR A 50 -1.68 28.55 -4.57
C THR A 50 -0.42 28.60 -3.69
N TYR A 51 0.27 27.46 -3.55
CA TYR A 51 1.46 27.33 -2.72
C TYR A 51 2.66 26.77 -3.49
N GLU A 52 2.45 26.31 -4.72
CA GLU A 52 3.50 25.79 -5.61
C GLU A 52 3.66 26.73 -6.80
N ILE A 53 4.64 27.64 -6.71
CA ILE A 53 4.95 28.59 -7.78
C ILE A 53 5.48 27.87 -9.03
N ILE A 54 6.10 26.71 -8.83
CA ILE A 54 6.66 25.84 -9.88
C ILE A 54 5.98 24.47 -9.76
N ASP A 55 5.61 23.86 -10.88
CA ASP A 55 5.17 22.47 -10.89
C ASP A 55 6.36 21.55 -10.58
N PRO A 56 6.33 20.71 -9.54
CA PRO A 56 7.42 19.77 -9.22
C PRO A 56 7.82 18.90 -10.42
N GLN A 57 6.87 18.50 -11.28
CA GLN A 57 7.17 17.66 -12.43
C GLN A 57 8.03 18.40 -13.47
N SER A 58 7.87 19.72 -13.59
CA SER A 58 8.67 20.55 -14.51
C SER A 58 10.16 20.59 -14.17
N VAL A 59 10.53 20.21 -12.93
CA VAL A 59 11.91 20.15 -12.43
C VAL A 59 12.40 18.71 -12.15
N GLY A 60 11.60 17.71 -12.52
CA GLY A 60 11.94 16.29 -12.38
C GLY A 60 11.57 15.67 -11.02
N ILE A 61 10.74 16.34 -10.22
CA ILE A 61 10.22 15.79 -8.96
C ILE A 61 8.88 15.10 -9.26
N PRO A 62 8.68 13.81 -8.91
CA PRO A 62 7.49 13.06 -9.31
C PRO A 62 6.17 13.68 -8.84
N SER A 63 6.13 14.15 -7.60
CA SER A 63 4.97 14.79 -6.97
C SER A 63 5.36 15.54 -5.71
N SER A 64 4.48 16.42 -5.27
CA SER A 64 4.57 17.05 -3.95
C SER A 64 4.34 16.05 -2.83
N VAL A 65 4.84 16.37 -1.64
CA VAL A 65 4.71 15.50 -0.45
C VAL A 65 3.83 16.20 0.58
N LEU A 66 2.67 15.60 0.86
CA LEU A 66 1.81 16.02 1.96
C LEU A 66 2.25 15.33 3.24
N VAL A 67 2.68 16.12 4.23
CA VAL A 67 3.13 15.59 5.52
C VAL A 67 1.99 15.66 6.51
N LEU A 68 1.48 14.51 6.93
CA LEU A 68 0.44 14.47 7.92
C LEU A 68 0.96 14.91 9.29
N SER A 69 0.28 15.89 9.87
CA SER A 69 0.56 16.45 11.19
C SER A 69 -0.72 16.60 12.00
N LYS A 70 -0.62 17.00 13.27
CA LYS A 70 -1.79 17.32 14.10
C LYS A 70 -2.74 18.33 13.44
N MET A 71 -2.24 19.20 12.57
CA MET A 71 -3.05 20.21 11.87
C MET A 71 -3.71 19.69 10.59
N SER A 72 -3.34 18.49 10.15
CA SER A 72 -3.92 17.87 8.96
C SER A 72 -5.39 17.51 9.20
N GLY A 73 -6.23 17.90 8.24
CA GLY A 73 -7.66 17.61 8.26
C GLY A 73 -7.99 16.22 7.70
N ARG A 74 -9.26 15.83 7.85
CA ARG A 74 -9.80 14.54 7.40
C ARG A 74 -9.60 14.29 5.90
N HIS A 75 -9.61 15.36 5.09
CA HIS A 75 -9.43 15.26 3.65
C HIS A 75 -7.99 14.85 3.28
N ALA A 76 -6.99 15.56 3.80
CA ALA A 76 -5.58 15.22 3.63
C ALA A 76 -5.26 13.80 4.15
N PHE A 77 -5.87 13.40 5.27
CA PHE A 77 -5.73 12.04 5.79
C PHE A 77 -6.28 10.99 4.81
N ARG A 78 -7.50 11.19 4.28
CA ARG A 78 -8.11 10.29 3.28
C ARG A 78 -7.26 10.17 2.01
N GLU A 79 -6.74 11.28 1.52
CA GLU A 79 -5.92 11.27 0.32
C GLU A 79 -4.61 10.51 0.53
N ARG A 80 -3.95 10.73 1.67
CA ARG A 80 -2.76 9.96 2.03
C ARG A 80 -3.06 8.48 2.18
N LEU A 81 -4.20 8.11 2.78
CA LEU A 81 -4.67 6.72 2.83
C LEU A 81 -4.84 6.14 1.42
N SER A 82 -5.44 6.89 0.49
CA SER A 82 -5.63 6.49 -0.90
C SER A 82 -4.31 6.31 -1.65
N GLU A 83 -3.33 7.20 -1.44
CA GLU A 83 -1.96 7.06 -1.96
C GLU A 83 -1.26 5.81 -1.40
N LEU A 84 -1.50 5.51 -0.13
CA LEU A 84 -1.08 4.25 0.49
C LEU A 84 -1.95 3.05 0.04
N GLY A 85 -2.99 3.28 -0.76
CA GLY A 85 -3.86 2.25 -1.30
C GLY A 85 -4.93 1.75 -0.33
N TYR A 86 -5.17 2.41 0.80
CA TYR A 86 -6.26 2.08 1.71
C TYR A 86 -7.52 2.84 1.29
N THR A 87 -8.61 2.09 1.09
CA THR A 87 -9.96 2.66 0.97
C THR A 87 -10.75 2.18 2.19
N LEU A 88 -11.17 3.14 3.02
CA LEU A 88 -11.93 2.88 4.24
C LEU A 88 -13.38 3.34 4.06
N SER A 89 -14.32 2.68 4.74
CA SER A 89 -15.67 3.20 4.87
C SER A 89 -15.65 4.53 5.64
N GLU A 90 -16.71 5.34 5.56
CA GLU A 90 -16.79 6.60 6.31
C GLU A 90 -16.62 6.39 7.83
N ASP A 91 -17.17 5.30 8.36
CA ASP A 91 -17.05 4.97 9.79
C ASP A 91 -15.63 4.56 10.16
N ASP A 92 -15.00 3.67 9.38
CA ASP A 92 -13.62 3.24 9.63
C ASP A 92 -12.63 4.40 9.46
N LEU A 93 -12.89 5.28 8.48
CA LEU A 93 -12.09 6.49 8.28
C LEU A 93 -12.20 7.42 9.48
N ASN A 94 -13.39 7.60 10.06
CA ASN A 94 -13.58 8.45 11.23
C ASN A 94 -12.83 7.91 12.45
N ARG A 95 -12.88 6.59 12.68
CA ARG A 95 -12.14 5.95 13.78
C ARG A 95 -10.62 6.04 13.57
N ALA A 96 -10.15 5.68 12.37
CA ALA A 96 -8.74 5.83 12.01
C ALA A 96 -8.27 7.29 12.10
N PHE A 97 -9.10 8.26 11.70
CA PHE A 97 -8.75 9.68 11.81
C PHE A 97 -8.63 10.12 13.28
N GLN A 98 -9.51 9.63 14.17
CA GLN A 98 -9.42 9.91 15.59
C GLN A 98 -8.13 9.35 16.21
N GLY A 99 -7.79 8.09 15.93
CA GLY A 99 -6.53 7.52 16.39
C GLY A 99 -5.30 8.19 15.77
N PHE A 100 -5.41 8.68 14.53
CA PHE A 100 -4.36 9.50 13.90
C PHE A 100 -4.13 10.80 14.67
N LYS A 101 -5.20 11.47 15.10
CA LYS A 101 -5.11 12.70 15.91
C LYS A 101 -4.42 12.43 17.26
N GLU A 102 -4.73 11.32 17.90
CA GLU A 102 -4.07 10.91 19.15
C GLU A 102 -2.59 10.58 18.96
N LEU A 103 -2.24 9.95 17.83
CA LEU A 103 -0.86 9.64 17.49
C LEU A 103 -0.07 10.91 17.14
N ALA A 104 -0.68 11.83 16.39
CA ALA A 104 -0.13 13.13 16.04
C ALA A 104 0.00 14.09 17.24
N ASP A 105 -0.74 13.84 18.33
CA ASP A 105 -0.55 14.54 19.61
C ASP A 105 0.72 14.09 20.33
N LYS A 106 1.14 12.83 20.13
CA LYS A 106 2.31 12.24 20.78
C LYS A 106 3.59 12.36 19.94
N LYS A 107 3.47 12.53 18.62
CA LYS A 107 4.60 12.66 17.67
C LYS A 107 4.52 13.95 16.86
N LYS A 108 5.67 14.61 16.65
CA LYS A 108 5.77 15.82 15.81
C LYS A 108 5.43 15.58 14.34
N GLU A 109 5.83 14.44 13.80
CA GLU A 109 5.51 13.99 12.45
C GLU A 109 5.02 12.55 12.52
N VAL A 110 3.93 12.25 11.79
CA VAL A 110 3.39 10.89 11.66
C VAL A 110 3.89 10.32 10.34
N THR A 111 4.58 9.19 10.39
CA THR A 111 5.11 8.52 9.20
C THR A 111 4.05 7.65 8.52
N ASP A 112 4.29 7.24 7.28
CA ASP A 112 3.40 6.28 6.60
C ASP A 112 3.27 4.97 7.38
N ARG A 113 4.38 4.47 7.95
CA ARG A 113 4.36 3.29 8.82
C ARG A 113 3.47 3.47 10.05
N ASP A 114 3.50 4.65 10.66
CA ASP A 114 2.65 4.98 11.80
C ASP A 114 1.16 4.95 11.40
N ILE A 115 0.83 5.49 10.23
CA ILE A 115 -0.53 5.46 9.66
C ILE A 115 -0.95 4.03 9.35
N GLU A 116 -0.06 3.22 8.79
CA GLU A 116 -0.32 1.82 8.47
C GLU A 116 -0.54 0.97 9.73
N SER A 117 0.27 1.16 10.77
CA SER A 117 0.09 0.50 12.06
C SER A 117 -1.25 0.88 12.69
N LEU A 118 -1.60 2.16 12.65
CA LEU A 118 -2.88 2.66 13.13
C LEU A 118 -4.06 2.03 12.37
N ILE A 119 -3.99 1.95 11.04
CA ILE A 119 -5.01 1.29 10.23
C ILE A 119 -5.04 -0.21 10.55
N ALA A 120 -3.90 -0.86 10.75
CA ALA A 120 -3.86 -2.28 11.08
C ALA A 120 -4.48 -2.58 12.46
N GLU A 121 -4.33 -1.68 13.43
CA GLU A 121 -5.01 -1.76 14.72
C GLU A 121 -6.52 -1.49 14.60
N GLU A 122 -6.94 -0.57 13.74
CA GLU A 122 -8.36 -0.27 13.55
C GLU A 122 -9.06 -1.36 12.71
N LEU A 123 -8.36 -1.91 11.71
CA LEU A 123 -8.77 -3.04 10.88
C LEU A 123 -8.54 -4.40 11.54
N ARG A 124 -8.08 -4.47 12.80
CA ARG A 124 -8.08 -5.73 13.58
C ARG A 124 -9.49 -6.29 13.81
N THR A 125 -10.53 -5.53 13.44
CA THR A 125 -11.92 -6.02 13.30
C THR A 125 -12.22 -6.68 11.96
N VAL A 126 -11.29 -6.73 11.01
CA VAL A 126 -11.36 -7.63 9.86
C VAL A 126 -10.97 -9.01 10.35
N THR A 127 -11.95 -9.80 10.76
CA THR A 127 -11.76 -11.23 10.99
C THR A 127 -11.13 -11.83 9.74
N GLU A 128 -9.88 -12.31 9.82
CA GLU A 128 -9.25 -13.07 8.73
C GLU A 128 -10.13 -14.28 8.44
N MET A 129 -10.91 -14.21 7.37
CA MET A 129 -11.80 -15.29 6.98
C MET A 129 -11.00 -16.50 6.51
N TYR A 130 -9.89 -16.22 5.82
CA TYR A 130 -8.88 -17.20 5.46
C TYR A 130 -7.50 -16.74 5.93
N HIS A 131 -6.80 -17.63 6.63
CA HIS A 131 -5.41 -17.45 7.03
C HIS A 131 -4.49 -18.24 6.11
N LEU A 132 -3.40 -17.61 5.67
CA LEU A 132 -2.37 -18.27 4.87
C LEU A 132 -1.45 -19.08 5.76
N ASP A 133 -1.59 -20.40 5.72
CA ASP A 133 -0.84 -21.31 6.58
C ASP A 133 0.41 -21.88 5.89
N HIS A 134 0.32 -22.16 4.59
CA HIS A 134 1.45 -22.71 3.84
C HIS A 134 1.48 -22.23 2.41
N VAL A 135 2.69 -21.94 1.92
CA VAL A 135 2.99 -21.69 0.52
C VAL A 135 4.29 -22.41 0.20
N GLU A 136 4.23 -23.26 -0.82
CA GLU A 136 5.41 -23.89 -1.43
C GLU A 136 5.35 -23.64 -2.93
N VAL A 137 6.48 -23.25 -3.51
CA VAL A 137 6.59 -22.99 -4.94
C VAL A 137 7.81 -23.69 -5.51
N SER A 138 7.59 -24.39 -6.61
CA SER A 138 8.63 -24.95 -7.46
C SER A 138 8.69 -24.15 -8.76
N CYS A 139 9.81 -23.48 -9.01
CA CYS A 139 10.05 -22.70 -10.22
C CYS A 139 11.54 -22.71 -10.60
N GLY A 140 11.84 -22.38 -11.85
CA GLY A 140 13.18 -22.38 -12.42
C GLY A 140 13.15 -21.96 -13.88
N ASP A 141 14.33 -21.79 -14.48
CA ASP A 141 14.43 -21.47 -15.90
C ASP A 141 13.92 -22.66 -16.74
N HIS A 142 13.01 -22.38 -17.68
CA HIS A 142 12.27 -23.38 -18.47
C HIS A 142 11.43 -24.42 -17.69
N SER A 143 11.25 -24.28 -16.38
CA SER A 143 10.34 -25.15 -15.63
C SER A 143 8.90 -24.63 -15.71
N ILE A 144 7.93 -25.50 -15.39
CA ILE A 144 6.52 -25.10 -15.27
C ILE A 144 6.29 -24.64 -13.82
N PRO A 145 6.11 -23.33 -13.56
CA PRO A 145 5.91 -22.83 -12.21
C PRO A 145 4.69 -23.48 -11.56
N THR A 146 4.91 -24.10 -10.41
CA THR A 146 3.88 -24.83 -9.66
C THR A 146 3.86 -24.31 -8.24
N ALA A 147 2.68 -24.02 -7.70
CA ALA A 147 2.51 -23.61 -6.32
C ALA A 147 1.52 -24.53 -5.61
N THR A 148 1.84 -24.90 -4.38
CA THR A 148 0.96 -25.57 -3.42
C THR A 148 0.66 -24.59 -2.30
N VAL A 149 -0.62 -24.38 -2.01
CA VAL A 149 -1.07 -23.43 -0.99
C VAL A 149 -2.00 -24.13 -0.01
N ARG A 150 -1.84 -23.85 1.27
CA ARG A 150 -2.77 -24.25 2.33
C ARG A 150 -3.32 -23.02 3.03
N LEU A 151 -4.64 -22.95 3.13
CA LEU A 151 -5.38 -21.92 3.85
C LEU A 151 -6.15 -22.53 5.01
N ILE A 152 -6.22 -21.83 6.13
CA ILE A 152 -7.16 -22.12 7.22
C ILE A 152 -8.38 -21.23 7.01
N GLY A 153 -9.52 -21.84 6.67
CA GLY A 153 -10.77 -21.14 6.43
C GLY A 153 -11.62 -20.92 7.69
N PRO A 154 -12.86 -20.43 7.52
CA PRO A 154 -13.80 -20.22 8.61
C PRO A 154 -14.02 -21.49 9.44
N GLY A 155 -14.01 -21.37 10.76
CA GLY A 155 -14.19 -22.53 11.66
C GLY A 155 -12.95 -23.43 11.78
N GLY A 156 -11.79 -22.98 11.28
CA GLY A 156 -10.52 -23.70 11.45
C GLY A 156 -10.28 -24.82 10.43
N GLN A 157 -11.07 -24.88 9.36
CA GLN A 157 -10.92 -25.93 8.35
C GLN A 157 -9.63 -25.71 7.54
N SER A 158 -8.84 -26.77 7.37
CA SER A 158 -7.62 -26.72 6.55
C SER A 158 -7.94 -27.11 5.12
N LEU A 159 -7.63 -26.23 4.17
CA LEU A 159 -7.85 -26.41 2.73
C LEU A 159 -6.53 -26.28 2.00
N ALA A 160 -6.23 -27.22 1.12
CA ALA A 160 -5.04 -27.15 0.28
C ALA A 160 -5.40 -27.38 -1.18
N ASP A 161 -4.69 -26.68 -2.07
CA ASP A 161 -4.75 -26.89 -3.50
C ASP A 161 -3.41 -26.53 -4.15
N ALA A 162 -3.22 -26.96 -5.38
CA ALA A 162 -2.07 -26.64 -6.19
C ALA A 162 -2.48 -26.15 -7.58
N ALA A 163 -1.66 -25.26 -8.16
CA ALA A 163 -1.89 -24.75 -9.49
C ALA A 163 -0.59 -24.49 -10.24
N LEU A 164 -0.71 -24.55 -11.57
CA LEU A 164 0.33 -24.13 -12.51
C LEU A 164 0.12 -22.66 -12.87
N GLY A 165 1.21 -21.93 -13.04
CA GLY A 165 1.19 -20.52 -13.42
C GLY A 165 2.15 -20.21 -14.57
N THR A 166 2.01 -19.02 -15.13
CA THR A 166 3.02 -18.46 -16.05
C THR A 166 4.26 -17.96 -15.29
N GLY A 167 4.15 -17.84 -13.97
CA GLY A 167 5.22 -17.49 -13.03
C GLY A 167 4.88 -17.98 -11.62
N PRO A 168 5.84 -17.93 -10.68
CA PRO A 168 5.65 -18.43 -9.32
C PRO A 168 4.50 -17.71 -8.59
N VAL A 169 4.40 -16.39 -8.77
CA VAL A 169 3.33 -15.58 -8.16
C VAL A 169 1.96 -15.89 -8.76
N ASP A 170 1.88 -16.05 -10.09
CA ASP A 170 0.63 -16.44 -10.77
C ASP A 170 0.14 -17.83 -10.33
N ALA A 171 1.06 -18.79 -10.17
CA ALA A 171 0.73 -20.13 -9.68
C ALA A 171 0.10 -20.07 -8.27
N VAL A 172 0.70 -19.28 -7.37
CA VAL A 172 0.17 -19.06 -6.01
C VAL A 172 -1.24 -18.47 -6.05
N TYR A 173 -1.47 -17.44 -6.86
CA TYR A 173 -2.78 -16.79 -6.93
C TYR A 173 -3.85 -17.70 -7.51
N LYS A 174 -3.51 -18.51 -8.52
CA LYS A 174 -4.43 -19.52 -9.06
C LYS A 174 -4.81 -20.56 -8.02
N ALA A 175 -3.85 -21.05 -7.24
CA ALA A 175 -4.12 -22.00 -6.15
C ALA A 175 -5.04 -21.38 -5.08
N ILE A 176 -4.74 -20.15 -4.64
CA ILE A 176 -5.59 -19.40 -3.70
C ILE A 176 -7.01 -19.21 -4.24
N ASN A 177 -7.14 -18.79 -5.50
CA ASN A 177 -8.45 -18.54 -6.11
C ASN A 177 -9.30 -19.80 -6.24
N ARG A 178 -8.71 -20.96 -6.47
CA ARG A 178 -9.44 -22.24 -6.48
C ARG A 178 -9.97 -22.62 -5.10
N ILE A 179 -9.20 -22.35 -4.05
CA ILE A 179 -9.63 -22.59 -2.66
C ILE A 179 -10.73 -21.63 -2.24
N VAL A 180 -10.58 -20.33 -2.51
CA VAL A 180 -11.53 -19.29 -2.06
C VAL A 180 -12.78 -19.23 -2.95
N GLY A 181 -12.65 -19.51 -4.25
CA GLY A 181 -13.79 -19.65 -5.18
C GLY A 181 -14.51 -18.34 -5.51
N ILE A 182 -13.87 -17.18 -5.35
CA ILE A 182 -14.47 -15.88 -5.62
C ILE A 182 -13.84 -15.21 -6.85
N PRO A 183 -14.64 -14.84 -7.87
CA PRO A 183 -14.14 -14.10 -9.01
C PRO A 183 -13.52 -12.77 -8.59
N ASN A 184 -12.28 -12.55 -9.01
CA ASN A 184 -11.56 -11.30 -8.84
C ASN A 184 -10.53 -11.18 -9.97
N LYS A 185 -10.09 -9.95 -10.23
CA LYS A 185 -9.06 -9.64 -11.23
C LYS A 185 -7.92 -8.89 -10.57
N LEU A 186 -6.70 -9.38 -10.70
CA LEU A 186 -5.51 -8.62 -10.30
C LEU A 186 -5.35 -7.41 -11.25
N THR A 187 -5.35 -6.20 -10.69
CA THR A 187 -5.22 -4.95 -11.44
C THR A 187 -3.88 -4.26 -11.22
N GLU A 188 -3.27 -4.46 -10.04
CA GLU A 188 -1.96 -3.89 -9.73
C GLU A 188 -1.11 -4.87 -8.90
N PHE A 189 0.17 -4.94 -9.23
CA PHE A 189 1.19 -5.70 -8.51
C PHE A 189 2.48 -4.88 -8.49
N THR A 190 2.89 -4.45 -7.31
CA THR A 190 4.07 -3.60 -7.10
C THR A 190 4.95 -4.20 -6.02
N VAL A 191 6.24 -4.34 -6.31
CA VAL A 191 7.26 -4.84 -5.36
C VAL A 191 8.25 -3.72 -5.05
N LYS A 192 8.57 -3.54 -3.78
CA LYS A 192 9.54 -2.55 -3.29
C LYS A 192 10.48 -3.18 -2.27
N SER A 193 11.75 -2.79 -2.28
CA SER A 193 12.66 -3.14 -1.19
C SER A 193 12.50 -2.16 -0.04
N ILE A 194 12.32 -2.66 1.18
CA ILE A 194 12.26 -1.83 2.38
C ILE A 194 13.66 -1.56 2.94
N THR A 195 14.49 -2.60 2.95
CA THR A 195 15.85 -2.56 3.49
C THR A 195 16.86 -2.86 2.38
N GLU A 196 18.12 -2.54 2.65
CA GLU A 196 19.25 -2.87 1.78
C GLU A 196 19.91 -4.16 2.26
N GLY A 197 20.55 -4.91 1.35
CA GLY A 197 21.22 -6.17 1.68
C GLY A 197 20.57 -7.39 1.03
N ILE A 198 21.24 -8.54 1.15
CA ILE A 198 20.73 -9.83 0.63
C ILE A 198 19.55 -10.37 1.43
N ASP A 199 19.40 -9.88 2.65
CA ASP A 199 18.33 -10.12 3.61
C ASP A 199 17.25 -9.02 3.56
N ALA A 200 17.23 -8.25 2.46
CA ALA A 200 16.27 -7.20 2.26
C ALA A 200 14.82 -7.72 2.38
N ILE A 201 13.99 -6.99 3.12
CA ILE A 201 12.57 -7.27 3.20
C ILE A 201 11.91 -6.72 1.93
N GLY A 202 11.31 -7.60 1.14
CA GLY A 202 10.45 -7.24 0.03
C GLY A 202 9.05 -6.88 0.52
N GLU A 203 8.61 -5.68 0.22
CA GLU A 203 7.22 -5.25 0.32
C GLU A 203 6.49 -5.48 -0.99
N VAL A 204 5.30 -6.05 -0.92
CA VAL A 204 4.43 -6.27 -2.07
C VAL A 204 3.10 -5.57 -1.80
N LEU A 205 2.68 -4.76 -2.76
CA LEU A 205 1.36 -4.13 -2.82
C LEU A 205 0.58 -4.73 -3.98
N ILE A 206 -0.66 -5.12 -3.69
CA ILE A 206 -1.58 -5.73 -4.64
C ILE A 206 -2.88 -4.97 -4.65
N ARG A 207 -3.46 -4.79 -5.83
CA ARG A 207 -4.86 -4.41 -6.01
C ARG A 207 -5.59 -5.48 -6.80
N ILE A 208 -6.75 -5.88 -6.28
CA ILE A 208 -7.71 -6.74 -6.97
C ILE A 208 -9.01 -5.99 -7.18
N GLU A 209 -9.69 -6.28 -8.27
CA GLU A 209 -11.02 -5.74 -8.57
C GLU A 209 -12.05 -6.88 -8.58
N SER A 210 -13.21 -6.63 -7.96
CA SER A 210 -14.40 -7.47 -8.07
C SER A 210 -15.63 -6.58 -8.14
N ASP A 211 -16.50 -6.84 -9.11
CA ASP A 211 -17.77 -6.12 -9.29
C ASP A 211 -17.59 -4.59 -9.35
N GLY A 212 -16.49 -4.12 -9.98
CA GLY A 212 -16.14 -2.70 -10.12
C GLY A 212 -15.57 -2.05 -8.86
N VAL A 213 -15.39 -2.79 -7.76
CA VAL A 213 -14.77 -2.30 -6.52
C VAL A 213 -13.34 -2.81 -6.43
N THR A 214 -12.41 -1.91 -6.11
CA THR A 214 -10.99 -2.23 -5.92
C THR A 214 -10.67 -2.48 -4.45
N TYR A 215 -9.91 -3.55 -4.19
CA TYR A 215 -9.43 -3.94 -2.87
C TYR A 215 -7.91 -4.03 -2.90
N THR A 216 -7.27 -3.36 -1.96
CA THR A 216 -5.81 -3.37 -1.84
C THR A 216 -5.37 -4.27 -0.72
N GLY A 217 -4.28 -5.00 -0.91
CA GLY A 217 -3.59 -5.76 0.12
C GLY A 217 -2.09 -5.52 0.05
N ARG A 218 -1.42 -5.67 1.20
CA ARG A 218 0.02 -5.49 1.33
C ARG A 218 0.62 -6.64 2.11
N GLY A 219 1.85 -7.00 1.81
CA GLY A 219 2.57 -8.08 2.46
C GLY A 219 4.06 -7.81 2.45
N ALA A 220 4.74 -8.17 3.53
CA ALA A 220 6.18 -8.03 3.65
C ALA A 220 6.78 -9.35 4.11
N ALA A 221 7.87 -9.75 3.47
CA ALA A 221 8.69 -10.90 3.84
C ALA A 221 10.06 -10.77 3.18
N THR A 222 11.04 -11.53 3.68
CA THR A 222 12.34 -11.69 3.01
C THR A 222 12.18 -12.38 1.65
N ASP A 223 11.23 -13.30 1.55
CA ASP A 223 10.85 -13.95 0.29
C ASP A 223 9.71 -13.19 -0.40
N ILE A 224 9.94 -12.74 -1.64
CA ILE A 224 8.97 -11.96 -2.43
C ILE A 224 7.73 -12.78 -2.78
N ILE A 225 7.82 -14.09 -2.97
CA ILE A 225 6.68 -14.97 -3.26
C ILE A 225 5.79 -15.04 -2.01
N VAL A 226 6.39 -15.20 -0.83
CA VAL A 226 5.64 -15.20 0.44
C VAL A 226 5.01 -13.83 0.71
N ALA A 227 5.74 -12.74 0.48
CA ALA A 227 5.20 -11.38 0.60
C ALA A 227 4.02 -11.18 -0.35
N SER A 228 4.13 -11.67 -1.58
CA SER A 228 3.08 -11.62 -2.61
C SER A 228 1.83 -12.41 -2.21
N ALA A 229 2.00 -13.60 -1.64
CA ALA A 229 0.90 -14.42 -1.15
C ALA A 229 0.16 -13.74 0.00
N LYS A 230 0.90 -13.19 0.98
CA LYS A 230 0.33 -12.42 2.09
C LYS A 230 -0.42 -11.18 1.62
N ALA A 231 0.18 -10.40 0.70
CA ALA A 231 -0.46 -9.24 0.11
C ALA A 231 -1.79 -9.60 -0.57
N TYR A 232 -1.81 -10.71 -1.30
CA TYR A 232 -2.98 -11.16 -2.04
C TYR A 232 -4.10 -11.60 -1.10
N MET A 233 -3.75 -12.38 -0.07
CA MET A 233 -4.69 -12.80 0.98
C MET A 233 -5.29 -11.61 1.73
N ASN A 234 -4.49 -10.57 2.00
CA ASN A 234 -4.99 -9.35 2.62
C ASN A 234 -6.00 -8.61 1.74
N ALA A 235 -5.78 -8.56 0.42
CA ALA A 235 -6.73 -7.97 -0.52
C ALA A 235 -8.03 -8.81 -0.59
N LEU A 236 -7.90 -10.14 -0.65
CA LEU A 236 -9.04 -11.07 -0.69
C LEU A 236 -9.86 -11.08 0.58
N ASN A 237 -9.23 -11.04 1.77
CA ASN A 237 -9.95 -10.98 3.03
C ASN A 237 -10.79 -9.70 3.13
N ARG A 238 -10.28 -8.56 2.64
CA ARG A 238 -11.07 -7.31 2.57
C ARG A 238 -12.27 -7.44 1.63
N LEU A 239 -12.08 -8.04 0.46
CA LEU A 239 -13.17 -8.36 -0.46
C LEU A 239 -14.23 -9.24 0.22
N LEU A 240 -13.79 -10.29 0.91
CA LEU A 240 -14.64 -11.24 1.62
C LEU A 240 -15.44 -10.60 2.74
N THR A 241 -14.85 -9.69 3.51
CA THR A 241 -15.56 -8.95 4.56
C THR A 241 -16.69 -8.12 3.99
N VAL A 242 -16.45 -7.41 2.87
CA VAL A 242 -17.49 -6.61 2.22
C VAL A 242 -18.59 -7.50 1.65
N LYS A 243 -18.25 -8.60 0.96
CA LYS A 243 -19.25 -9.54 0.44
C LYS A 243 -20.03 -10.27 1.55
N GLY A 244 -19.37 -10.62 2.65
CA GLY A 244 -19.98 -11.22 3.84
C GLY A 244 -20.95 -10.27 4.54
N ALA A 245 -20.60 -8.99 4.66
CA ALA A 245 -21.48 -7.95 5.19
C ALA A 245 -22.74 -7.76 4.32
N THR A 246 -22.62 -7.78 2.98
CA THR A 246 -23.79 -7.68 2.09
C THR A 246 -24.73 -8.88 2.15
N LYS A 247 -24.26 -10.10 2.47
CA LYS A 247 -25.15 -11.26 2.67
C LYS A 247 -25.99 -11.16 3.94
N ASN A 248 -25.43 -10.62 5.03
CA ASN A 248 -26.15 -10.48 6.30
C ASN A 248 -27.25 -9.40 6.29
N VAL A 249 -27.17 -8.41 5.39
CA VAL A 249 -28.22 -7.38 5.25
C VAL A 249 -29.43 -7.90 4.46
N LYS A 250 -29.24 -8.79 3.48
CA LYS A 250 -30.35 -9.37 2.68
C LYS A 250 -31.10 -10.51 3.38
N GLY A 251 -30.60 -11.03 4.50
CA GLY A 251 -31.22 -12.13 5.27
C GLY A 251 -32.14 -11.69 6.41
N LYS A 252 -32.46 -10.39 6.53
CA LYS A 252 -33.30 -9.82 7.60
C LYS A 252 -34.67 -9.28 7.15
N ASN A 253 -35.08 -9.55 5.91
CA ASN A 253 -36.43 -9.22 5.43
C ASN A 253 -37.27 -10.47 5.28
#